data_AF-A0A521PWV0-F1
#
_entry.id   AF-A0A521PWV0-F1
#
_cell.length_a   1.000
_cell.length_b   1.000
_cell.length_c   1.000
_cell.angle_alpha   90.00
_cell.angle_beta   90.00
_cell.angle_gamma   90.00
#
_symmetry.space_group_name_H-M   'P 1'
#
loop_
_entity.id
_entity.type
_entity.pdbx_description
1 polymer ?
#
loop_
_entity_poly.entity_id
_entity_poly.type
_entity_poly.pdbx_seq_one_letter_code
_entity_poly.pdbx_strand_id
1 'polypeptide(L)'
;PGKGLCFTAEEPITILLTKARRFYDAGVRTFAVLFDDIPSRLEHEEDRRQFDGSLAKAEAIWLKKLLDRQPATWTDMEWWICPSYYTGDPLLARMFGDFEPRFLETLAAYLPESVACFWTGPSVVSKKITLAHVHKVVNRLNHRLILWDNYPVNDLSMSQEMYLAPLIGRDPRLPEQVYGYLNNPLLQEALSFIPLATCFDYAAAPSSYKPEKSWEQVIKERFGRKALVHWRTIREFCECINKAKNKRRPFMLSAKKLSPLKAAHRYILENRGRRWFEEFRPWVKLMEKSLTRKGN
;
A
#
# COMPACT_ATOMS: atom_id res chain seq x y z
N PRO A 1 13.88 -6.31 7.78
CA PRO A 1 14.65 -7.08 8.80
C PRO A 1 14.58 -6.48 10.23
N GLY A 2 13.82 -5.40 10.46
CA GLY A 2 14.01 -4.58 11.66
C GLY A 2 13.54 -5.16 13.00
N LYS A 3 12.61 -6.12 13.03
CA LYS A 3 12.14 -6.70 14.31
C LYS A 3 13.29 -7.47 14.98
N GLY A 4 13.70 -7.01 16.17
CA GLY A 4 14.81 -7.61 16.93
C GLY A 4 16.20 -7.38 16.34
N LEU A 5 16.35 -6.56 15.29
CA LEU A 5 17.65 -6.29 14.69
C LEU A 5 18.54 -5.51 15.65
N CYS A 6 19.76 -5.98 15.86
CA CYS A 6 20.85 -5.19 16.42
C CYS A 6 21.61 -4.52 15.25
N PHE A 7 21.56 -3.19 15.17
CA PHE A 7 22.13 -2.43 14.05
C PHE A 7 23.67 -2.36 14.09
N THR A 8 24.29 -2.59 15.24
CA THR A 8 25.74 -2.75 15.36
C THR A 8 26.24 -4.11 14.88
N ALA A 9 25.38 -5.14 14.84
CA ALA A 9 25.77 -6.49 14.47
C ALA A 9 26.05 -6.64 12.96
N GLU A 10 27.14 -7.34 12.64
CA GLU A 10 27.59 -7.57 11.24
C GLU A 10 26.96 -8.84 10.62
N GLU A 11 26.54 -9.81 11.44
CA GLU A 11 25.95 -11.07 10.97
C GLU A 11 24.68 -10.85 10.11
N PRO A 12 23.72 -9.98 10.49
CA PRO A 12 22.54 -9.73 9.66
C PRO A 12 22.86 -9.20 8.25
N ILE A 13 23.91 -8.40 8.10
CA ILE A 13 24.39 -7.90 6.80
C ILE A 13 24.86 -9.07 5.94
N THR A 14 25.67 -9.97 6.50
CA THR A 14 26.18 -11.16 5.81
C THR A 14 25.04 -12.08 5.36
N ILE A 15 24.05 -12.32 6.24
CA ILE A 15 22.86 -13.11 5.92
C ILE A 15 22.07 -12.47 4.77
N LEU A 16 21.84 -11.15 4.83
CA LEU A 16 21.08 -10.44 3.80
C LEU A 16 21.79 -10.49 2.45
N LEU A 17 23.09 -10.20 2.39
CA LEU A 17 23.86 -10.25 1.14
C LEU A 17 23.92 -11.66 0.55
N THR A 18 24.05 -12.69 1.40
CA THR A 18 24.00 -14.09 0.96
C THR A 18 22.65 -14.42 0.33
N LYS A 19 21.54 -13.97 0.95
CA LYS A 19 20.20 -14.12 0.37
C LYS A 19 20.07 -13.33 -0.94
N ALA A 20 20.49 -12.07 -0.96
CA ALA A 20 20.38 -11.19 -2.12
C ALA A 20 21.16 -11.71 -3.33
N ARG A 21 22.31 -12.36 -3.11
CA ARG A 21 23.11 -12.99 -4.18
C ARG A 21 22.30 -13.95 -5.04
N ARG A 22 21.47 -14.79 -4.42
CA ARG A 22 20.64 -15.75 -5.15
C ARG A 22 19.65 -15.08 -6.10
N PHE A 23 19.15 -13.90 -5.72
CA PHE A 23 18.25 -13.11 -6.57
C PHE A 23 19.02 -12.31 -7.62
N TYR A 24 20.20 -11.78 -7.26
CA TYR A 24 21.07 -11.08 -8.19
C TYR A 24 21.52 -12.01 -9.34
N ASP A 25 21.96 -13.21 -9.00
CA ASP A 25 22.39 -14.23 -9.97
C ASP A 25 21.21 -14.68 -10.87
N ALA A 26 19.97 -14.55 -10.38
CA ALA A 26 18.75 -14.77 -11.16
C ALA A 26 18.29 -13.56 -11.99
N GLY A 27 19.04 -12.45 -11.95
CA GLY A 27 18.76 -11.25 -12.75
C GLY A 27 18.07 -10.10 -12.02
N VAL A 28 17.78 -10.22 -10.73
CA VAL A 28 17.21 -9.10 -9.94
C VAL A 28 18.27 -8.01 -9.79
N ARG A 29 17.86 -6.75 -9.99
CA ARG A 29 18.74 -5.58 -9.89
C ARG A 29 18.24 -4.52 -8.91
N THR A 30 16.98 -4.61 -8.48
CA THR A 30 16.38 -3.70 -7.51
C THR A 30 16.05 -4.45 -6.23
N PHE A 31 16.55 -3.96 -5.10
CA PHE A 31 16.37 -4.57 -3.79
C PHE A 31 15.84 -3.53 -2.81
N ALA A 32 14.97 -3.96 -1.90
CA ALA A 32 14.42 -3.10 -0.86
C ALA A 32 14.66 -3.69 0.52
N VAL A 33 15.08 -2.83 1.45
CA VAL A 33 15.14 -3.14 2.89
C VAL A 33 14.00 -2.40 3.58
N LEU A 34 13.11 -3.16 4.22
CA LEU A 34 11.92 -2.60 4.85
C LEU A 34 12.05 -2.67 6.39
N PHE A 35 11.87 -1.51 7.01
CA PHE A 35 11.85 -1.26 8.45
C PHE A 35 10.46 -0.79 8.93
N ASP A 36 9.43 -0.90 8.10
CA ASP A 36 8.05 -0.66 8.51
C ASP A 36 7.63 -1.57 9.67
N ASP A 37 6.75 -1.04 10.51
CA ASP A 37 6.09 -1.74 11.62
C ASP A 37 7.05 -2.35 12.67
N ILE A 38 8.08 -1.57 13.03
CA ILE A 38 9.00 -1.84 14.14
C ILE A 38 8.88 -0.76 15.23
N PRO A 39 9.30 -1.03 16.48
CA PRO A 39 9.34 0.00 17.52
C PRO A 39 10.14 1.24 17.09
N SER A 40 9.65 2.42 17.44
CA SER A 40 10.25 3.75 17.18
C SER A 40 11.58 4.03 17.92
N ARG A 41 12.18 3.01 18.55
CA ARG A 41 13.36 3.11 19.39
C ARG A 41 14.31 1.95 19.17
N LEU A 42 15.59 2.18 19.47
CA LEU A 42 16.61 1.15 19.48
C LEU A 42 16.41 0.22 20.70
N GLU A 43 16.17 -1.06 20.44
CA GLU A 43 15.91 -2.06 21.50
C GLU A 43 17.19 -2.49 22.22
N HIS A 44 18.33 -2.50 21.53
CA HIS A 44 19.64 -2.92 22.07
C HIS A 44 20.42 -1.75 22.68
N GLU A 45 21.11 -1.99 23.79
CA GLU A 45 21.89 -0.96 24.48
C GLU A 45 23.10 -0.50 23.69
N GLU A 46 23.75 -1.43 22.98
CA GLU A 46 24.88 -1.09 22.11
C GLU A 46 24.46 -0.16 20.97
N ASP A 47 23.32 -0.41 20.32
CA ASP A 47 22.76 0.49 19.32
C ASP A 47 22.49 1.88 19.90
N ARG A 48 21.86 1.94 21.09
CA ARG A 48 21.61 3.23 21.75
C ARG A 48 22.89 4.02 21.99
N ARG A 49 23.98 3.36 22.36
CA ARG A 49 25.30 4.01 22.54
C ARG A 49 25.93 4.43 21.22
N GLN A 50 25.92 3.55 20.21
CA GLN A 50 26.58 3.79 18.92
C GLN A 50 25.89 4.88 18.08
N PHE A 51 24.56 4.97 18.18
CA PHE A 51 23.74 5.87 17.36
C PHE A 51 23.12 7.00 18.16
N ASP A 52 23.59 7.26 19.38
CA ASP A 52 23.09 8.32 20.27
C ASP A 52 21.57 8.23 20.49
N GLY A 53 21.02 7.01 20.50
CA GLY A 53 19.59 6.73 20.61
C GLY A 53 18.77 6.97 19.33
N SER A 54 19.35 7.45 18.23
CA SER A 54 18.62 7.76 16.99
C SER A 54 18.39 6.50 16.13
N LEU A 55 17.11 6.16 15.94
CA LEU A 55 16.70 5.07 15.07
C LEU A 55 16.92 5.43 13.60
N ALA A 56 16.65 6.68 13.20
CA ALA A 56 16.88 7.14 11.83
C ALA A 56 18.35 7.02 11.42
N LYS A 57 19.27 7.42 12.31
CA LYS A 57 20.71 7.28 12.12
C LYS A 57 21.12 5.81 11.99
N ALA A 58 20.56 4.93 12.84
CA ALA A 58 20.84 3.50 12.80
C ALA A 58 20.38 2.84 11.49
N GLU A 59 19.15 3.12 11.02
CA GLU A 59 18.62 2.60 9.76
C GLU A 59 19.47 3.03 8.56
N ALA A 60 19.80 4.32 8.48
CA ALA A 60 20.63 4.88 7.40
C ALA A 60 22.04 4.29 7.38
N ILE A 61 22.73 4.27 8.53
CA ILE A 61 24.10 3.76 8.63
C ILE A 61 24.14 2.24 8.37
N TRP A 62 23.15 1.49 8.84
CA TRP A 62 23.08 0.05 8.58
C TRP A 62 22.91 -0.26 7.10
N LEU A 63 22.04 0.49 6.40
CA LEU A 63 21.91 0.35 4.95
C LEU A 63 23.19 0.80 4.22
N LYS A 64 23.84 1.88 4.67
CA LYS A 64 25.16 2.26 4.14
C LYS A 64 26.19 1.13 4.29
N LYS A 65 26.31 0.52 5.47
CA LYS A 65 27.19 -0.65 5.69
C LYS A 65 26.83 -1.81 4.75
N LEU A 66 25.54 -2.08 4.52
CA LEU A 66 25.11 -3.11 3.59
C LEU A 66 25.63 -2.84 2.16
N LEU A 67 25.52 -1.59 1.70
CA LEU A 67 26.01 -1.17 0.39
C LEU A 67 27.54 -1.22 0.31
N ASP A 68 28.26 -0.79 1.36
CA ASP A 68 29.72 -0.83 1.41
C ASP A 68 30.25 -2.28 1.39
N ARG A 69 29.48 -3.24 1.92
CA ARG A 69 29.81 -4.67 1.95
C ARG A 69 29.32 -5.44 0.74
N GLN A 70 28.51 -4.83 -0.13
CA GLN A 70 28.00 -5.52 -1.30
C GLN A 70 29.16 -5.92 -2.22
N PRO A 71 29.09 -7.06 -2.92
CA PRO A 71 30.15 -7.48 -3.82
C PRO A 71 30.40 -6.42 -4.91
N ALA A 72 31.65 -6.00 -5.11
CA ALA A 72 31.99 -5.02 -6.15
C ALA A 72 31.66 -5.48 -7.59
N THR A 73 31.43 -6.78 -7.79
CA THR A 73 30.96 -7.34 -9.06
C THR A 73 29.47 -7.11 -9.33
N TRP A 74 28.71 -6.66 -8.32
CA TRP A 74 27.31 -6.28 -8.49
C TRP A 74 27.24 -4.90 -9.13
N THR A 75 26.70 -4.87 -10.34
CA THR A 75 26.60 -3.67 -11.19
C THR A 75 25.14 -3.44 -11.58
N ASP A 76 24.82 -2.21 -12.00
CA ASP A 76 23.49 -1.79 -12.41
C ASP A 76 22.41 -2.07 -11.35
N MET A 77 22.71 -1.73 -10.10
CA MET A 77 21.88 -2.05 -8.96
C MET A 77 21.21 -0.82 -8.34
N GLU A 78 20.02 -1.05 -7.80
CA GLU A 78 19.29 -0.06 -7.05
C GLU A 78 18.86 -0.61 -5.68
N TRP A 79 19.07 0.20 -4.65
CA TRP A 79 18.62 -0.08 -3.28
C TRP A 79 17.53 0.90 -2.87
N TRP A 80 16.48 0.36 -2.26
CA TRP A 80 15.38 1.10 -1.69
C TRP A 80 15.28 0.84 -0.19
N ILE A 81 14.76 1.83 0.55
CA ILE A 81 14.44 1.70 1.98
C ILE A 81 12.99 2.04 2.24
N CYS A 82 12.28 1.22 3.02
CA CYS A 82 11.09 1.69 3.72
C CYS A 82 11.51 2.02 5.15
N PRO A 83 11.64 3.31 5.50
CA PRO A 83 11.99 3.68 6.85
C PRO A 83 10.86 3.30 7.81
N SER A 84 11.18 3.10 9.09
CA SER A 84 10.16 2.87 10.11
C SER A 84 9.15 4.02 10.24
N TYR A 85 9.60 5.25 9.98
CA TYR A 85 8.75 6.43 9.83
C TYR A 85 8.39 6.68 8.35
N TYR A 86 7.40 5.93 7.84
CA TYR A 86 6.97 5.97 6.43
C TYR A 86 5.75 6.87 6.16
N THR A 87 5.21 7.54 7.19
CA THR A 87 4.12 8.51 7.08
C THR A 87 4.06 9.43 8.30
N GLY A 88 3.43 10.59 8.15
CA GLY A 88 3.11 11.49 9.27
C GLY A 88 1.86 11.09 10.05
N ASP A 89 1.31 9.90 9.81
CA ASP A 89 0.12 9.39 10.48
C ASP A 89 0.37 9.22 12.00
N PRO A 90 -0.44 9.85 12.88
CA PRO A 90 -0.39 9.61 14.31
C PRO A 90 -0.59 8.13 14.71
N LEU A 91 -1.15 7.31 13.81
CA LEU A 91 -1.24 5.87 14.00
C LEU A 91 0.13 5.22 14.24
N LEU A 92 1.20 5.69 13.58
CA LEU A 92 2.54 5.14 13.79
C LEU A 92 2.98 5.33 15.25
N ALA A 93 2.83 6.54 15.78
CA ALA A 93 3.17 6.85 17.17
C ALA A 93 2.36 6.00 18.15
N ARG A 94 1.05 5.84 17.90
CA ARG A 94 0.18 5.01 18.72
C ARG A 94 0.59 3.53 18.73
N MET A 95 1.07 3.00 17.62
CA MET A 95 1.37 1.57 17.47
C MET A 95 2.82 1.23 17.86
N PHE A 96 3.76 2.13 17.59
CA PHE A 96 5.20 1.86 17.67
C PHE A 96 5.95 2.81 18.61
N GLY A 97 5.28 3.80 19.20
CA GLY A 97 5.87 4.84 20.06
C GLY A 97 6.26 6.09 19.27
N ASP A 98 6.53 7.18 19.99
CA ASP A 98 6.88 8.46 19.40
C ASP A 98 8.23 8.41 18.68
N PHE A 99 8.23 8.79 17.41
CA PHE A 99 9.44 8.90 16.60
C PHE A 99 10.19 10.20 16.90
N GLU A 100 11.51 10.19 16.67
CA GLU A 100 12.35 11.38 16.85
C GLU A 100 11.86 12.55 15.95
N PRO A 101 11.83 13.81 16.45
CA PRO A 101 11.18 14.93 15.74
C PRO A 101 11.74 15.22 14.33
N ARG A 102 13.04 14.93 14.12
CA ARG A 102 13.77 15.17 12.86
C ARG A 102 14.08 13.87 12.12
N PHE A 103 13.25 12.83 12.26
CA PHE A 103 13.54 11.51 11.70
C PHE A 103 13.96 11.56 10.22
N LEU A 104 13.19 12.25 9.37
CA LEU A 104 13.46 12.30 7.92
C LEU A 104 14.78 13.03 7.61
N GLU A 105 15.03 14.15 8.28
CA GLU A 105 16.26 14.93 8.12
C GLU A 105 17.49 14.16 8.64
N THR A 106 17.35 13.45 9.76
CA THR A 106 18.41 12.60 10.30
C THR A 106 18.68 11.43 9.35
N LEU A 107 17.64 10.74 8.87
CA LEU A 107 17.79 9.65 7.90
C LEU A 107 18.55 10.14 6.66
N ALA A 108 18.11 11.26 6.08
CA ALA A 108 18.72 11.88 4.90
C ALA A 108 20.21 12.22 5.07
N ALA A 109 20.61 12.65 6.26
CA ALA A 109 21.99 13.06 6.52
C ALA A 109 23.00 11.90 6.49
N TYR A 110 22.55 10.66 6.70
CA TYR A 110 23.42 9.48 6.79
C TYR A 110 23.18 8.45 5.69
N LEU A 111 22.03 8.53 5.01
CA LEU A 111 21.63 7.57 3.99
C LEU A 111 22.39 7.85 2.68
N PRO A 112 22.91 6.83 1.96
CA PRO A 112 23.57 7.05 0.67
C PRO A 112 22.60 7.71 -0.34
N GLU A 113 23.06 8.74 -1.05
CA GLU A 113 22.24 9.56 -1.98
C GLU A 113 21.51 8.73 -3.04
N SER A 114 22.09 7.61 -3.45
CA SER A 114 21.52 6.70 -4.44
C SER A 114 20.32 5.90 -3.92
N VAL A 115 20.06 5.84 -2.61
CA VAL A 115 18.93 5.07 -2.07
C VAL A 115 17.63 5.85 -2.25
N ALA A 116 16.59 5.17 -2.76
CA ALA A 116 15.23 5.72 -2.81
C ALA A 116 14.41 5.29 -1.60
N CYS A 117 13.49 6.13 -1.13
CA CYS A 117 12.75 5.90 0.11
C CYS A 117 11.25 5.79 -0.11
N PHE A 118 10.62 4.80 0.50
CA PHE A 118 9.17 4.64 0.51
C PHE A 118 8.46 5.67 1.37
N TRP A 119 7.25 6.04 0.95
CA TRP A 119 6.34 6.90 1.70
C TRP A 119 4.88 6.61 1.35
N THR A 120 3.99 6.49 2.35
CA THR A 120 2.57 6.11 2.10
C THR A 120 1.61 7.30 1.94
N GLY A 121 2.14 8.53 2.02
CA GLY A 121 1.37 9.76 1.96
C GLY A 121 1.08 10.35 3.35
N PRO A 122 0.04 11.19 3.51
CA PRO A 122 -0.30 11.80 4.80
C PRO A 122 -0.79 10.81 5.86
N SER A 123 -1.17 9.60 5.46
CA SER A 123 -1.66 8.54 6.35
C SER A 123 -1.12 7.18 5.92
N VAL A 124 -1.24 6.17 6.78
CA VAL A 124 -0.94 4.77 6.40
C VAL A 124 -1.80 4.39 5.20
N VAL A 125 -3.11 4.67 5.26
CA VAL A 125 -4.05 4.54 4.13
C VAL A 125 -4.53 5.93 3.73
N SER A 126 -3.86 6.54 2.75
CA SER A 126 -4.10 7.93 2.36
C SER A 126 -5.37 8.10 1.52
N LYS A 127 -6.32 8.93 2.00
CA LYS A 127 -7.51 9.33 1.22
C LYS A 127 -7.16 10.28 0.07
N LYS A 128 -6.20 11.17 0.29
CA LYS A 128 -5.68 12.11 -0.70
C LYS A 128 -4.17 12.24 -0.55
N ILE A 129 -3.46 12.33 -1.66
CA ILE A 129 -2.03 12.63 -1.71
C ILE A 129 -1.86 13.83 -2.64
N THR A 130 -1.51 14.98 -2.07
CA THR A 130 -1.37 16.24 -2.80
C THR A 130 0.08 16.52 -3.16
N LEU A 131 0.33 17.28 -4.24
CA LEU A 131 1.69 17.71 -4.58
C LEU A 131 2.34 18.49 -3.43
N ALA A 132 1.59 19.37 -2.77
CA ALA A 132 2.07 20.16 -1.64
C ALA A 132 2.53 19.30 -0.45
N HIS A 133 1.87 18.16 -0.19
CA HIS A 133 2.33 17.21 0.81
C HIS A 133 3.65 16.58 0.39
N VAL A 134 3.71 16.07 -0.85
CA VAL A 134 4.91 15.41 -1.38
C VAL A 134 6.11 16.36 -1.40
N HIS A 135 5.94 17.62 -1.84
CA HIS A 135 7.00 18.63 -1.77
C HIS A 135 7.59 18.80 -0.37
N LYS A 136 6.75 18.85 0.67
CA LYS A 136 7.24 18.97 2.04
C LYS A 136 8.07 17.75 2.46
N VAL A 137 7.65 16.55 2.08
CA VAL A 137 8.36 15.31 2.39
C VAL A 137 9.68 15.25 1.63
N VAL A 138 9.68 15.49 0.31
CA VAL A 138 10.88 15.50 -0.53
C VAL A 138 11.90 16.51 -0.02
N ASN A 139 11.50 17.71 0.39
CA ASN A 139 12.42 18.71 0.92
C ASN A 139 13.09 18.30 2.25
N ARG A 140 12.40 17.52 3.08
CA ARG A 140 12.94 17.03 4.36
C ARG A 140 13.81 15.80 4.17
N LEU A 141 13.40 14.93 3.25
CA LEU A 141 14.06 13.66 2.98
C LEU A 141 15.28 13.83 2.06
N ASN A 142 15.25 14.75 1.09
CA ASN A 142 16.32 14.97 0.11
C ASN A 142 16.80 13.69 -0.62
N HIS A 143 15.92 12.70 -0.78
CA HIS A 143 16.14 11.48 -1.57
C HIS A 143 14.98 11.27 -2.54
N ARG A 144 15.21 10.39 -3.52
CA ARG A 144 14.17 9.92 -4.45
C ARG A 144 13.03 9.28 -3.67
N LEU A 145 11.82 9.82 -3.81
CA LEU A 145 10.63 9.35 -3.09
C LEU A 145 9.87 8.31 -3.91
N ILE A 146 9.62 7.14 -3.34
CA ILE A 146 8.72 6.14 -3.88
C ILE A 146 7.41 6.19 -3.10
N LEU A 147 6.31 6.46 -3.78
CA LEU A 147 4.99 6.35 -3.15
C LEU A 147 4.61 4.87 -3.05
N TRP A 148 4.51 4.37 -1.82
CA TRP A 148 3.87 3.10 -1.49
C TRP A 148 2.41 3.38 -1.18
N ASP A 149 1.58 3.31 -2.20
CA ASP A 149 0.17 3.66 -2.08
C ASP A 149 -0.65 2.48 -1.55
N ASN A 150 -1.12 2.58 -0.29
CA ASN A 150 -2.00 1.59 0.33
C ASN A 150 -3.42 1.67 -0.21
N TYR A 151 -3.55 1.36 -1.49
CA TYR A 151 -4.80 1.19 -2.21
C TYR A 151 -4.58 0.21 -3.36
N PRO A 152 -5.44 -0.82 -3.51
CA PRO A 152 -6.72 -1.08 -2.83
C PRO A 152 -6.66 -1.94 -1.55
N VAL A 153 -5.50 -2.14 -0.90
CA VAL A 153 -5.31 -3.09 0.22
C VAL A 153 -6.46 -3.19 1.23
N ASN A 154 -6.76 -4.43 1.64
CA ASN A 154 -7.78 -4.77 2.64
C ASN A 154 -7.29 -5.80 3.67
N ASP A 155 -6.06 -5.66 4.14
CA ASP A 155 -5.48 -6.54 5.16
C ASP A 155 -5.83 -6.09 6.59
N LEU A 156 -5.31 -6.84 7.57
CA LEU A 156 -5.42 -6.52 9.01
C LEU A 156 -6.86 -6.21 9.43
N SER A 157 -7.08 -5.04 10.03
CA SER A 157 -8.39 -4.60 10.48
C SER A 157 -9.38 -4.46 9.32
N MET A 158 -8.92 -4.24 8.08
CA MET A 158 -9.74 -4.06 6.87
C MET A 158 -10.12 -5.38 6.17
N SER A 159 -9.77 -6.55 6.73
CA SER A 159 -10.02 -7.89 6.13
C SER A 159 -11.49 -8.21 5.76
N GLN A 160 -12.45 -7.45 6.28
CA GLN A 160 -13.88 -7.59 5.95
C GLN A 160 -14.37 -6.55 4.91
N GLU A 161 -13.48 -5.67 4.48
CA GLU A 161 -13.75 -4.59 3.52
C GLU A 161 -13.33 -5.02 2.12
N MET A 162 -14.00 -4.46 1.11
CA MET A 162 -13.72 -4.76 -0.29
C MET A 162 -13.69 -3.46 -1.08
N TYR A 163 -12.52 -3.14 -1.66
CA TYR A 163 -12.29 -1.87 -2.36
C TYR A 163 -12.22 -2.11 -3.86
N LEU A 164 -13.36 -1.94 -4.53
CA LEU A 164 -13.50 -2.14 -5.98
C LEU A 164 -13.68 -0.84 -6.76
N ALA A 165 -13.60 0.33 -6.10
CA ALA A 165 -13.73 1.62 -6.73
C ALA A 165 -12.52 1.97 -7.62
N PRO A 166 -12.60 2.99 -8.49
CA PRO A 166 -11.39 3.55 -9.09
C PRO A 166 -10.54 4.30 -8.07
N LEU A 167 -9.24 4.42 -8.38
CA LEU A 167 -8.34 5.33 -7.71
C LEU A 167 -8.87 6.78 -7.80
N ILE A 168 -8.91 7.47 -6.66
CA ILE A 168 -9.23 8.89 -6.57
C ILE A 168 -8.28 9.60 -5.59
N GLY A 169 -8.23 10.93 -5.65
CA GLY A 169 -7.55 11.75 -4.64
C GLY A 169 -6.02 11.82 -4.76
N ARG A 170 -5.44 11.34 -5.87
CA ARG A 170 -4.02 11.53 -6.18
C ARG A 170 -3.90 12.73 -7.12
N ASP A 171 -3.02 13.68 -6.77
CA ASP A 171 -2.81 14.90 -7.55
C ASP A 171 -2.23 14.57 -8.94
N PRO A 172 -2.71 15.17 -10.05
CA PRO A 172 -2.20 14.85 -11.38
C PRO A 172 -0.71 15.18 -11.57
N ARG A 173 -0.13 15.98 -10.67
CA ARG A 173 1.27 16.43 -10.74
C ARG A 173 2.23 15.63 -9.87
N LEU A 174 1.78 14.58 -9.16
CA LEU A 174 2.68 13.77 -8.32
C LEU A 174 3.92 13.24 -9.07
N PRO A 175 3.84 12.84 -10.36
CA PRO A 175 5.04 12.38 -11.09
C PRO A 175 6.14 13.44 -11.28
N GLU A 176 5.85 14.73 -11.04
CA GLU A 176 6.88 15.78 -11.04
C GLU A 176 7.89 15.61 -9.88
N GLN A 177 7.57 14.82 -8.86
CA GLN A 177 8.31 14.75 -7.59
C GLN A 177 8.54 13.33 -7.08
N VAL A 178 7.85 12.35 -7.66
CA VAL A 178 7.86 10.97 -7.21
C VAL A 178 8.68 10.14 -8.20
N TYR A 179 9.68 9.45 -7.67
CA TYR A 179 10.56 8.57 -8.45
C TYR A 179 9.86 7.26 -8.85
N GLY A 180 9.01 6.71 -7.99
CA GLY A 180 8.28 5.48 -8.27
C GLY A 180 6.90 5.46 -7.61
N TYR A 181 5.95 4.75 -8.22
CA TYR A 181 4.59 4.60 -7.73
C TYR A 181 4.23 3.12 -7.64
N LEU A 182 4.11 2.61 -6.42
CA LEU A 182 3.72 1.23 -6.13
C LEU A 182 2.37 1.21 -5.42
N ASN A 183 1.59 0.16 -5.65
CA ASN A 183 0.27 -0.03 -5.06
C ASN A 183 0.25 -1.30 -4.21
N ASN A 184 -0.31 -1.22 -2.99
CA ASN A 184 -0.58 -2.38 -2.17
C ASN A 184 -1.94 -3.02 -2.57
N PRO A 185 -1.95 -4.24 -3.14
CA PRO A 185 -3.17 -4.87 -3.69
C PRO A 185 -4.14 -5.36 -2.61
N LEU A 186 -5.34 -5.78 -3.01
CA LEU A 186 -6.22 -6.57 -2.14
C LEU A 186 -5.56 -7.93 -1.87
N LEU A 187 -5.99 -8.60 -0.80
CA LEU A 187 -5.70 -10.02 -0.60
C LEU A 187 -6.35 -10.91 -1.68
N GLN A 188 -7.33 -10.38 -2.40
CA GLN A 188 -8.02 -11.04 -3.52
C GLN A 188 -7.32 -10.70 -4.84
N GLU A 189 -6.49 -11.61 -5.35
CA GLU A 189 -5.65 -11.37 -6.53
C GLU A 189 -6.45 -11.00 -7.78
N ALA A 190 -7.43 -11.81 -8.18
CA ALA A 190 -8.18 -11.57 -9.41
C ALA A 190 -9.03 -10.29 -9.33
N LEU A 191 -9.59 -10.00 -8.16
CA LEU A 191 -10.34 -8.76 -7.91
C LEU A 191 -9.44 -7.52 -7.81
N SER A 192 -8.19 -7.65 -7.36
CA SER A 192 -7.24 -6.54 -7.26
C SER A 192 -7.02 -5.83 -8.59
N PHE A 193 -7.10 -6.55 -9.71
CA PHE A 193 -6.92 -5.96 -11.02
C PHE A 193 -7.95 -4.89 -11.39
N ILE A 194 -9.15 -4.89 -10.77
CA ILE A 194 -10.16 -3.86 -11.05
C ILE A 194 -9.64 -2.48 -10.62
N PRO A 195 -9.38 -2.22 -9.33
CA PRO A 195 -8.83 -0.94 -8.89
C PRO A 195 -7.39 -0.71 -9.37
N LEU A 196 -6.52 -1.75 -9.43
CA LEU A 196 -5.12 -1.57 -9.85
C LEU A 196 -5.00 -1.08 -11.29
N ALA A 197 -5.84 -1.55 -12.21
CA ALA A 197 -5.84 -1.04 -13.57
C ALA A 197 -6.12 0.47 -13.60
N THR A 198 -6.99 0.97 -12.73
CA THR A 198 -7.23 2.41 -12.60
C THR A 198 -6.05 3.17 -11.99
N CYS A 199 -5.27 2.54 -11.10
CA CYS A 199 -4.01 3.10 -10.63
C CYS A 199 -2.97 3.22 -11.76
N PHE A 200 -2.91 2.23 -12.64
CA PHE A 200 -1.99 2.24 -13.79
C PHE A 200 -2.41 3.24 -14.85
N ASP A 201 -3.72 3.38 -15.13
CA ASP A 201 -4.23 4.43 -16.01
C ASP A 201 -3.90 5.83 -15.48
N TYR A 202 -3.99 6.03 -14.15
CA TYR A 202 -3.54 7.26 -13.51
C TYR A 202 -2.03 7.45 -13.68
N ALA A 203 -1.21 6.43 -13.39
CA ALA A 203 0.24 6.54 -13.50
C ALA A 203 0.70 6.84 -14.94
N ALA A 204 0.01 6.28 -15.94
CA ALA A 204 0.33 6.48 -17.35
C ALA A 204 -0.07 7.88 -17.86
N ALA A 205 -1.19 8.43 -17.39
CA ALA A 205 -1.73 9.69 -17.91
C ALA A 205 -2.47 10.52 -16.84
N PRO A 206 -1.76 10.98 -15.79
CA PRO A 206 -2.38 11.49 -14.55
C PRO A 206 -3.21 12.76 -14.78
N SER A 207 -2.78 13.65 -15.68
CA SER A 207 -3.51 14.89 -16.01
C SER A 207 -4.81 14.67 -16.77
N SER A 208 -4.94 13.54 -17.49
CA SER A 208 -6.14 13.19 -18.25
C SER A 208 -6.97 12.07 -17.62
N TYR A 209 -6.49 11.50 -16.51
CA TYR A 209 -7.12 10.37 -15.83
C TYR A 209 -8.53 10.72 -15.36
N LYS A 210 -9.50 9.90 -15.75
CA LYS A 210 -10.92 10.05 -15.42
C LYS A 210 -11.37 8.79 -14.67
N PRO A 211 -11.48 8.83 -13.33
CA PRO A 211 -11.66 7.65 -12.48
C PRO A 211 -12.80 6.71 -12.94
N GLU A 212 -14.02 7.25 -13.06
CA GLU A 212 -15.18 6.44 -13.46
C GLU A 212 -15.06 5.92 -14.90
N LYS A 213 -14.48 6.69 -15.82
CA LYS A 213 -14.29 6.22 -17.21
C LYS A 213 -13.30 5.06 -17.27
N SER A 214 -12.18 5.17 -16.58
CA SER A 214 -11.18 4.10 -16.46
C SER A 214 -11.81 2.84 -15.87
N TRP A 215 -12.49 2.97 -14.72
CA TRP A 215 -13.17 1.84 -14.08
C TRP A 215 -14.20 1.16 -15.00
N GLU A 216 -15.05 1.93 -15.67
CA GLU A 216 -16.03 1.36 -16.61
C GLU A 216 -15.38 0.58 -17.74
N GLN A 217 -14.25 1.05 -18.28
CA GLN A 217 -13.53 0.36 -19.34
C GLN A 217 -12.94 -0.95 -18.84
N VAL A 218 -12.29 -0.93 -17.68
CA VAL A 218 -11.76 -2.14 -17.03
C VAL A 218 -12.87 -3.19 -16.84
N ILE A 219 -14.06 -2.78 -16.39
CA ILE A 219 -15.19 -3.69 -16.22
C ILE A 219 -15.70 -4.23 -17.57
N LYS A 220 -15.84 -3.36 -18.58
CA LYS A 220 -16.32 -3.76 -19.92
C LYS A 220 -15.35 -4.74 -20.58
N GLU A 221 -14.05 -4.53 -20.42
CA GLU A 221 -12.99 -5.38 -20.99
C GLU A 221 -12.88 -6.73 -20.28
N ARG A 222 -12.92 -6.74 -18.94
CA ARG A 222 -12.76 -7.97 -18.16
C ARG A 222 -14.02 -8.82 -18.07
N PHE A 223 -15.19 -8.18 -18.00
CA PHE A 223 -16.46 -8.85 -17.67
C PHE A 223 -17.54 -8.68 -18.75
N GLY A 224 -17.29 -7.87 -19.77
CA GLY A 224 -18.21 -7.59 -20.86
C GLY A 224 -19.15 -6.40 -20.56
N ARG A 225 -19.61 -5.73 -21.63
CA ARG A 225 -20.43 -4.51 -21.53
C ARG A 225 -21.72 -4.69 -20.71
N LYS A 226 -22.37 -5.86 -20.83
CA LYS A 226 -23.61 -6.18 -20.10
C LYS A 226 -23.37 -6.33 -18.59
N ALA A 227 -22.16 -6.68 -18.17
CA ALA A 227 -21.83 -6.86 -16.76
C ALA A 227 -21.70 -5.54 -15.98
N LEU A 228 -21.54 -4.41 -16.69
CA LEU A 228 -21.28 -3.11 -16.06
C LEU A 228 -22.35 -2.72 -15.03
N VAL A 229 -23.63 -2.95 -15.32
CA VAL A 229 -24.73 -2.63 -14.40
C VAL A 229 -24.65 -3.44 -13.10
N HIS A 230 -24.24 -4.71 -13.20
CA HIS A 230 -24.06 -5.58 -12.04
C HIS A 230 -22.86 -5.14 -11.23
N TRP A 231 -21.71 -4.89 -11.86
CA TRP A 231 -20.51 -4.44 -11.16
C TRP A 231 -20.66 -3.07 -10.50
N ARG A 232 -21.43 -2.14 -11.09
CA ARG A 232 -21.76 -0.86 -10.42
C ARG A 232 -22.50 -1.13 -9.11
N THR A 233 -23.46 -2.05 -9.13
CA THR A 233 -24.23 -2.44 -7.95
C THR A 233 -23.36 -3.18 -6.93
N ILE A 234 -22.46 -4.07 -7.38
CA ILE A 234 -21.50 -4.78 -6.51
C ILE A 234 -20.57 -3.78 -5.82
N ARG A 235 -19.99 -2.83 -6.57
CA ARG A 235 -19.14 -1.77 -6.04
C ARG A 235 -19.89 -0.95 -5.00
N GLU A 236 -21.09 -0.46 -5.32
CA GLU A 236 -21.92 0.31 -4.37
C GLU A 236 -22.22 -0.48 -3.08
N PHE A 237 -22.51 -1.78 -3.22
CA PHE A 237 -22.76 -2.65 -2.07
C PHE A 237 -21.52 -2.77 -1.17
N CYS A 238 -20.34 -2.98 -1.75
CA CYS A 238 -19.08 -3.02 -1.02
C CYS A 238 -18.79 -1.68 -0.31
N GLU A 239 -18.93 -0.54 -1.00
CA GLU A 239 -18.74 0.79 -0.39
C GLU A 239 -19.68 1.03 0.80
N CYS A 240 -20.93 0.56 0.67
CA CYS A 240 -21.92 0.64 1.73
C CYS A 240 -21.53 -0.22 2.95
N ILE A 241 -21.04 -1.45 2.74
CA ILE A 241 -20.55 -2.31 3.83
C ILE A 241 -19.35 -1.67 4.52
N ASN A 242 -18.34 -1.25 3.75
CA ASN A 242 -17.12 -0.66 4.30
C ASN A 242 -17.47 0.55 5.19
N LYS A 243 -18.39 1.42 4.74
CA LYS A 243 -18.88 2.59 5.52
C LYS A 243 -19.68 2.21 6.77
N ALA A 244 -20.30 1.03 6.80
CA ALA A 244 -21.14 0.60 7.91
C ALA A 244 -20.35 -0.08 9.05
N LYS A 245 -19.13 -0.56 8.78
CA LYS A 245 -18.29 -1.29 9.74
C LYS A 245 -18.09 -0.57 11.08
N ASN A 246 -17.94 0.76 11.06
CA ASN A 246 -17.75 1.57 12.27
C ASN A 246 -19.06 2.13 12.86
N LYS A 247 -20.22 1.75 12.31
CA LYS A 247 -21.52 2.22 12.78
C LYS A 247 -22.16 1.17 13.69
N ARG A 248 -22.70 1.63 14.83
CA ARG A 248 -23.46 0.78 15.76
C ARG A 248 -24.76 0.22 15.15
N ARG A 249 -25.29 0.85 14.10
CA ARG A 249 -26.53 0.42 13.45
C ARG A 249 -26.24 -0.54 12.29
N PRO A 250 -26.99 -1.67 12.17
CA PRO A 250 -26.88 -2.57 11.04
C PRO A 250 -27.11 -1.83 9.71
N PHE A 251 -26.30 -2.15 8.70
CA PHE A 251 -26.55 -1.68 7.33
C PHE A 251 -27.92 -2.18 6.84
N MET A 252 -28.77 -1.25 6.39
CA MET A 252 -30.04 -1.56 5.72
C MET A 252 -30.04 -0.94 4.32
N LEU A 253 -30.38 -1.76 3.32
CA LEU A 253 -30.61 -1.28 1.96
C LEU A 253 -31.99 -0.67 1.84
N SER A 254 -32.08 0.45 1.12
CA SER A 254 -33.38 1.01 0.75
C SER A 254 -34.09 0.07 -0.23
N ALA A 255 -35.43 0.07 -0.21
CA ALA A 255 -36.25 -0.77 -1.08
C ALA A 255 -35.89 -0.61 -2.57
N LYS A 256 -35.54 0.61 -3.01
CA LYS A 256 -35.12 0.93 -4.38
C LYS A 256 -33.83 0.19 -4.80
N LYS A 257 -32.96 -0.18 -3.86
CA LYS A 257 -31.69 -0.87 -4.14
C LYS A 257 -31.81 -2.41 -4.14
N LEU A 258 -32.94 -2.97 -3.68
CA LEU A 258 -33.10 -4.43 -3.59
C LEU A 258 -33.15 -5.11 -4.95
N SER A 259 -33.89 -4.57 -5.93
CA SER A 259 -34.01 -5.18 -7.25
C SER A 259 -32.66 -5.23 -8.00
N PRO A 260 -31.90 -4.11 -8.10
CA PRO A 260 -30.54 -4.14 -8.65
C PRO A 260 -29.62 -5.13 -7.92
N LEU A 261 -29.68 -5.18 -6.58
CA LEU A 261 -28.84 -6.08 -5.78
C LEU A 261 -29.17 -7.56 -6.05
N LYS A 262 -30.45 -7.92 -6.20
CA LYS A 262 -30.86 -9.27 -6.60
C LYS A 262 -30.34 -9.64 -7.99
N ALA A 263 -30.38 -8.70 -8.94
CA ALA A 263 -29.85 -8.93 -10.28
C ALA A 263 -28.32 -9.11 -10.26
N ALA A 264 -27.60 -8.30 -9.47
CA ALA A 264 -26.16 -8.44 -9.28
C ALA A 264 -25.78 -9.77 -8.58
N HIS A 265 -26.53 -10.16 -7.54
CA HIS A 265 -26.35 -11.46 -6.87
C HIS A 265 -26.53 -12.63 -7.84
N ARG A 266 -27.58 -12.61 -8.67
CA ARG A 266 -27.78 -13.63 -9.72
C ARG A 266 -26.61 -13.69 -10.69
N TYR A 267 -26.15 -12.53 -11.19
CA TYR A 267 -24.98 -12.44 -12.07
C TYR A 267 -23.73 -13.07 -11.42
N ILE A 268 -23.51 -12.85 -10.11
CA ILE A 268 -22.39 -13.47 -9.39
C ILE A 268 -22.53 -15.00 -9.39
N LEU A 269 -23.71 -15.52 -9.07
CA LEU A 269 -23.97 -16.97 -9.03
C LEU A 269 -23.83 -17.65 -10.40
N GLU A 270 -24.26 -16.99 -11.46
CA GLU A 270 -24.07 -17.44 -12.86
C GLU A 270 -22.57 -17.53 -13.22
N ASN A 271 -21.72 -16.78 -12.54
CA ASN A 271 -20.27 -16.74 -12.75
C ASN A 271 -19.46 -17.53 -11.70
N ARG A 272 -20.09 -18.51 -11.01
CA ARG A 272 -19.43 -19.33 -9.97
C ARG A 272 -18.15 -20.06 -10.41
N GLY A 273 -17.99 -20.32 -11.71
CA GLY A 273 -16.78 -20.96 -12.27
C GLY A 273 -15.60 -20.02 -12.46
N ARG A 274 -15.75 -18.71 -12.17
CA ARG A 274 -14.67 -17.73 -12.31
C ARG A 274 -13.85 -17.66 -11.03
N ARG A 275 -12.52 -17.50 -11.15
CA ARG A 275 -11.60 -17.38 -10.02
C ARG A 275 -12.02 -16.31 -9.00
N TRP A 276 -12.47 -15.15 -9.48
CA TRP A 276 -12.90 -14.03 -8.63
C TRP A 276 -14.14 -14.35 -7.79
N PHE A 277 -14.95 -15.35 -8.15
CA PHE A 277 -16.12 -15.74 -7.36
C PHE A 277 -15.70 -16.27 -5.98
N GLU A 278 -14.67 -17.13 -5.94
CA GLU A 278 -14.16 -17.67 -4.68
C GLU A 278 -13.58 -16.58 -3.79
N GLU A 279 -12.84 -15.64 -4.39
CA GLU A 279 -12.33 -14.45 -3.73
C GLU A 279 -13.46 -13.58 -3.16
N PHE A 280 -14.60 -13.47 -3.87
CA PHE A 280 -15.73 -12.65 -3.44
C PHE A 280 -16.73 -13.38 -2.51
N ARG A 281 -16.58 -14.70 -2.31
CA ARG A 281 -17.53 -15.56 -1.59
C ARG A 281 -17.92 -15.02 -0.20
N PRO A 282 -17.02 -14.45 0.63
CA PRO A 282 -17.43 -13.84 1.90
C PRO A 282 -18.45 -12.70 1.74
N TRP A 283 -18.30 -11.87 0.71
CA TRP A 283 -19.22 -10.77 0.40
C TRP A 283 -20.51 -11.23 -0.27
N VAL A 284 -20.52 -12.37 -0.97
CA VAL A 284 -21.76 -13.02 -1.43
C VAL A 284 -22.65 -13.37 -0.25
N LYS A 285 -22.09 -13.97 0.81
CA LYS A 285 -22.86 -14.28 2.03
C LYS A 285 -23.42 -13.03 2.72
N LEU A 286 -22.67 -11.93 2.72
CA LEU A 286 -23.16 -10.64 3.23
C LEU A 286 -24.29 -10.09 2.35
N MET A 287 -24.20 -10.28 1.04
CA MET A 287 -25.23 -9.87 0.07
C MET A 287 -26.53 -10.64 0.30
N GLU A 288 -26.44 -11.95 0.50
CA GLU A 288 -27.59 -12.82 0.81
C GLU A 288 -28.28 -12.41 2.11
N LYS A 289 -27.51 -12.19 3.19
CA LYS A 289 -28.06 -11.67 4.46
C LYS A 289 -28.76 -10.33 4.29
N SER A 290 -28.25 -9.48 3.40
CA SER A 290 -28.82 -8.16 3.12
C SER A 290 -30.11 -8.26 2.29
N LEU A 291 -30.24 -9.28 1.45
CA LEU A 291 -31.43 -9.56 0.64
C LEU A 291 -32.56 -10.23 1.43
N THR A 292 -32.23 -10.97 2.50
CA THR A 292 -33.20 -11.67 3.36
C THR A 292 -33.74 -10.81 4.50
N ARG A 293 -32.99 -9.79 4.96
CA ARG A 293 -33.47 -8.75 5.88
C ARG A 293 -34.50 -7.86 5.19
N LYS A 294 -35.74 -8.35 5.07
CA LYS A 294 -36.91 -7.49 4.85
C LYS A 294 -37.07 -6.59 6.07
N GLY A 295 -37.37 -5.30 5.82
CA GLY A 295 -37.69 -4.36 6.88
C GLY A 295 -38.82 -4.90 7.75
N ASN A 296 -38.51 -5.12 9.03
CA ASN A 296 -39.47 -4.94 10.10
C ASN A 296 -39.53 -3.45 10.42
#